data_AF-A0A1H3REW5-F1
#
_entry.id   AF-A0A1H3REW5-F1
#
_cell.length_a   1.000
_cell.length_b   1.000
_cell.length_c   1.000
_cell.angle_alpha   90.00
_cell.angle_beta   90.00
_cell.angle_gamma   90.00
#
_symmetry.space_group_name_H-M   'P 1'
#
loop_
_entity.id
_entity.type
_entity.pdbx_description
1 polymer ?
#
loop_
_entity_poly.entity_id
_entity_poly.type
_entity_poly.pdbx_seq_one_letter_code
_entity_poly.pdbx_strand_id
1 'polypeptide(L)'
;MTQDRTSRPWIKWALIASLALNVAIVAAVIGAIAIVGPDRHRASPGRHGGGPPEIAALAQGLDRADRRALFRTLRESGRLAGGRERMGAARVAIAETLMADPFDPAAFEGAMRAQRDLQADLAGRGIAVMSEIIAGLTPAERAVLAERVMETRRERR
;
A
#
# COMPACT_ATOMS: atom_id res chain seq x y z
N MET A 1 -38.46 47.55 16.02
CA MET A 1 -38.61 46.18 15.48
C MET A 1 -37.31 45.42 15.68
N THR A 2 -37.17 44.72 16.80
CA THR A 2 -35.99 43.94 17.19
C THR A 2 -36.22 42.47 16.80
N GLN A 3 -35.47 41.98 15.81
CA GLN A 3 -35.44 40.54 15.50
C GLN A 3 -34.54 39.82 16.49
N ASP A 4 -35.15 39.12 17.45
CA ASP A 4 -34.45 38.11 18.23
C ASP A 4 -34.19 36.88 17.35
N ARG A 5 -32.94 36.76 16.89
CA ARG A 5 -32.44 35.52 16.28
C ARG A 5 -32.27 34.49 17.39
N THR A 6 -33.33 33.75 17.69
CA THR A 6 -33.24 32.53 18.49
C THR A 6 -32.40 31.51 17.71
N SER A 7 -31.09 31.48 17.94
CA SER A 7 -30.22 30.46 17.38
C SER A 7 -30.62 29.13 18.01
N ARG A 8 -31.45 28.35 17.32
CA ARG A 8 -31.92 27.02 17.77
C ARG A 8 -30.71 26.15 18.08
N PRO A 9 -30.45 25.78 19.36
CA PRO A 9 -29.25 25.06 19.76
C PRO A 9 -29.15 23.68 19.07
N TRP A 10 -30.28 23.10 18.70
CA TRP A 10 -30.38 21.91 17.82
C TRP A 10 -29.57 22.07 16.52
N ILE A 11 -29.63 23.23 15.87
CA ILE A 11 -28.97 23.44 14.57
C ILE A 11 -27.45 23.41 14.76
N LYS A 12 -26.95 23.98 15.87
CA LYS A 12 -25.53 23.91 16.22
C LYS A 12 -25.08 22.46 16.45
N TRP A 13 -25.89 21.66 17.16
CA TRP A 13 -25.59 20.24 17.38
C TRP A 13 -25.67 19.40 16.10
N ALA A 14 -26.65 19.64 15.24
CA ALA A 14 -26.77 18.96 13.94
C ALA A 14 -25.57 19.28 13.02
N LEU A 15 -25.09 20.52 13.04
CA LEU A 15 -23.88 20.93 12.30
C LEU A 15 -22.62 20.28 12.88
N ILE A 16 -22.47 20.26 14.20
CA ILE A 16 -21.32 19.58 14.86
C ILE A 16 -21.33 18.08 14.53
N ALA A 17 -22.50 17.43 14.55
CA ALA A 17 -22.64 16.02 14.21
C ALA A 17 -22.34 15.75 12.73
N SER A 18 -22.82 16.59 11.81
CA SER A 18 -22.51 16.49 10.39
C SER A 18 -21.02 16.70 10.13
N LEU A 19 -20.40 17.68 10.79
CA LEU A 19 -18.97 17.93 10.67
C LEU A 19 -18.15 16.77 11.23
N ALA A 20 -18.50 16.23 12.40
CA ALA A 20 -17.84 15.08 13.01
C ALA A 20 -17.95 13.83 12.13
N LEU A 21 -19.11 13.60 11.50
CA LEU A 21 -19.29 12.48 10.57
C LEU A 21 -18.43 12.65 9.31
N ASN A 22 -18.37 13.85 8.74
CA ASN A 22 -17.49 14.13 7.61
C ASN A 22 -16.01 13.91 7.97
N VAL A 23 -15.57 14.41 9.13
CA VAL A 23 -14.19 14.19 9.64
C VAL A 23 -13.94 12.71 9.91
N ALA A 24 -14.90 11.97 10.44
CA ALA A 24 -14.77 10.53 10.69
C ALA A 24 -14.62 9.74 9.38
N ILE A 25 -15.37 10.09 8.34
CA ILE A 25 -15.24 9.48 7.00
C ILE A 25 -13.86 9.78 6.42
N VAL A 26 -13.41 11.05 6.48
CA VAL A 26 -12.05 11.44 6.03
C VAL A 26 -10.98 10.69 6.81
N ALA A 27 -11.09 10.61 8.13
CA ALA A 27 -10.15 9.88 8.99
C ALA A 27 -10.18 8.36 8.72
N ALA A 28 -11.33 7.78 8.41
CA ALA A 28 -11.44 6.36 8.04
C ALA A 28 -10.80 6.08 6.67
N VAL A 29 -10.97 6.98 5.69
CA VAL A 29 -10.34 6.86 4.37
C VAL A 29 -8.83 7.04 4.48
N ILE A 30 -8.36 8.08 5.17
CA ILE A 30 -6.93 8.30 5.46
C ILE A 30 -6.38 7.11 6.26
N GLY A 31 -7.12 6.62 7.24
CA GLY A 31 -6.77 5.46 8.05
C GLY A 31 -6.63 4.19 7.22
N ALA A 32 -7.56 3.90 6.31
CA ALA A 32 -7.49 2.77 5.41
C ALA A 32 -6.28 2.86 4.47
N ILE A 33 -6.00 4.05 3.91
CA ILE A 33 -4.81 4.30 3.09
C ILE A 33 -3.52 4.14 3.92
N ALA A 34 -3.52 4.61 5.17
CA ALA A 34 -2.37 4.52 6.07
C ALA A 34 -2.12 3.08 6.58
N ILE A 35 -3.17 2.28 6.76
CA ILE A 35 -3.09 0.85 7.13
C ILE A 35 -2.55 0.01 5.96
N VAL A 36 -2.78 0.43 4.72
CA VAL A 36 -2.16 -0.14 3.52
C VAL A 36 -0.73 0.40 3.29
N GLY A 37 -0.32 1.44 4.03
CA GLY A 37 1.04 1.96 4.08
C GLY A 37 1.95 1.18 5.05
N PRO A 38 3.29 1.21 4.88
CA PRO A 38 4.22 0.29 5.55
C PRO A 38 4.43 0.54 7.05
N ASP A 39 3.83 1.57 7.62
CA ASP A 39 4.37 2.18 8.83
C ASP A 39 3.46 2.06 10.04
N ARG A 40 2.93 0.86 10.35
CA ARG A 40 2.53 0.50 11.73
C ARG A 40 2.62 -0.99 12.00
N HIS A 41 3.83 -1.55 12.11
CA HIS A 41 4.03 -2.79 12.86
C HIS A 41 5.18 -2.61 13.85
N ARG A 42 4.85 -2.10 15.05
CA ARG A 42 5.56 -2.48 16.28
C ARG A 42 5.27 -3.97 16.51
N ALA A 43 6.07 -4.85 15.90
CA ALA A 43 6.39 -6.20 16.39
C ALA A 43 7.25 -6.95 15.35
N SER A 44 8.45 -7.33 15.79
CA SER A 44 9.37 -8.33 15.20
C SER A 44 10.44 -7.84 14.18
N PRO A 45 11.73 -8.13 14.45
CA PRO A 45 12.86 -7.70 13.62
C PRO A 45 13.03 -8.62 12.41
N GLY A 46 12.50 -8.19 11.26
CA GLY A 46 12.61 -8.98 10.04
C GLY A 46 12.15 -8.24 8.80
N ARG A 47 12.85 -7.15 8.45
CA ARG A 47 12.90 -6.49 7.12
C ARG A 47 11.84 -6.99 6.12
N HIS A 48 10.73 -6.28 6.00
CA HIS A 48 9.87 -6.35 4.82
C HIS A 48 10.30 -5.21 3.90
N GLY A 49 10.99 -5.56 2.82
CA GLY A 49 11.34 -4.63 1.75
C GLY A 49 10.05 -4.10 1.14
N GLY A 50 9.98 -2.79 0.91
CA GLY A 50 8.84 -2.12 0.26
C GLY A 50 8.72 -2.48 -1.21
N GLY A 51 8.47 -3.75 -1.49
CA GLY A 51 8.15 -4.30 -2.80
C GLY A 51 6.65 -4.59 -2.92
N PRO A 52 6.17 -4.84 -4.14
CA PRO A 52 4.80 -5.23 -4.43
C PRO A 52 4.28 -6.35 -3.51
N PRO A 53 3.02 -6.27 -3.03
CA PRO A 53 2.47 -7.23 -2.07
C PRO A 53 2.45 -8.67 -2.61
N GLU A 54 2.34 -8.87 -3.92
CA GLU A 54 2.40 -10.18 -4.59
C GLU A 54 3.79 -10.83 -4.42
N ILE A 55 4.83 -10.02 -4.51
CA ILE A 55 6.22 -10.45 -4.33
C ILE A 55 6.49 -10.70 -2.86
N ALA A 56 5.94 -9.87 -1.96
CA ALA A 56 6.02 -10.12 -0.53
C ALA A 56 5.29 -11.41 -0.13
N ALA A 57 4.16 -11.74 -0.76
CA ALA A 57 3.40 -12.97 -0.50
C ALA A 57 4.17 -14.22 -0.98
N LEU A 58 4.75 -14.20 -2.18
CA LEU A 58 5.60 -15.28 -2.67
C LEU A 58 6.90 -15.40 -1.86
N ALA A 59 7.51 -14.28 -1.48
CA ALA A 59 8.74 -14.25 -0.70
C ALA A 59 8.56 -14.63 0.77
N GLN A 60 7.33 -14.70 1.27
CA GLN A 60 7.02 -15.29 2.59
C GLN A 60 7.02 -16.82 2.56
N GLY A 61 6.84 -17.44 1.40
CA GLY A 61 7.04 -18.89 1.19
C GLY A 61 8.51 -19.29 1.06
N LEU A 62 9.43 -18.32 1.09
CA LEU A 62 10.87 -18.55 1.13
C LEU A 62 11.35 -18.50 2.58
N ASP A 63 12.31 -19.35 2.95
CA ASP A 63 13.01 -19.17 4.22
C ASP A 63 13.69 -17.79 4.26
N ARG A 64 13.93 -17.27 5.47
CA ARG A 64 14.53 -15.94 5.71
C ARG A 64 15.84 -15.75 4.95
N ALA A 65 16.64 -16.79 4.76
CA ALA A 65 17.88 -16.72 3.98
C ALA A 65 17.60 -16.44 2.49
N ASP A 66 16.69 -17.21 1.88
CA ASP A 66 16.35 -17.12 0.46
C ASP A 66 15.55 -15.85 0.15
N ARG A 67 14.67 -15.44 1.08
CA ARG A 67 13.98 -14.15 1.02
C ARG A 67 14.97 -12.99 1.00
N ARG A 68 16.01 -13.04 1.84
CA ARG A 68 17.07 -12.02 1.87
C ARG A 68 17.90 -12.04 0.60
N ALA A 69 18.23 -13.23 0.07
CA ALA A 69 18.95 -13.36 -1.19
C ALA A 69 18.13 -12.77 -2.35
N LEU A 70 16.85 -13.13 -2.44
CA LEU A 70 15.92 -12.58 -3.43
C LEU A 70 15.80 -11.06 -3.37
N PHE A 71 15.53 -10.50 -2.19
CA PHE A 71 15.41 -9.04 -2.05
C PHE A 71 16.73 -8.31 -2.30
N ARG A 72 17.88 -8.96 -2.02
CA ARG A 72 19.20 -8.44 -2.36
C ARG A 72 19.40 -8.42 -3.88
N THR A 73 19.13 -9.52 -4.58
CA THR A 73 19.22 -9.59 -6.04
C THR A 73 18.26 -8.60 -6.72
N LEU A 74 17.03 -8.48 -6.24
CA LEU A 74 16.07 -7.47 -6.71
C LEU A 74 16.61 -6.04 -6.52
N ARG A 75 17.23 -5.76 -5.37
CA ARG A 75 17.81 -4.45 -5.08
C ARG A 75 19.05 -4.16 -5.93
N GLU A 76 19.91 -5.16 -6.13
CA GLU A 76 21.13 -5.08 -6.96
C GLU A 76 20.79 -4.95 -8.46
N SER A 77 19.69 -5.55 -8.93
CA SER A 77 19.23 -5.41 -10.31
C SER A 77 18.89 -3.97 -10.71
N GLY A 78 18.63 -3.09 -9.73
CA GLY A 78 18.19 -1.71 -9.97
C GLY A 78 16.80 -1.58 -10.62
N ARG A 79 16.15 -2.68 -11.02
CA ARG A 79 14.88 -2.66 -11.78
C ARG A 79 13.70 -2.14 -10.98
N LEU A 80 13.78 -2.21 -9.66
CA LEU A 80 12.82 -1.63 -8.72
C LEU A 80 13.35 -0.34 -8.04
N ALA A 81 14.46 0.22 -8.52
CA ALA A 81 15.02 1.45 -7.97
C ALA A 81 14.02 2.62 -8.06
N GLY A 82 14.01 3.45 -7.03
CA GLY A 82 13.08 4.57 -6.89
C GLY A 82 11.61 4.16 -6.73
N GLY A 83 11.25 2.88 -6.71
CA GLY A 83 9.84 2.45 -6.55
C GLY A 83 9.23 2.93 -5.23
N ARG A 84 10.00 2.88 -4.14
CA ARG A 84 9.59 3.38 -2.82
C ARG A 84 9.36 4.90 -2.83
N GLU A 85 10.25 5.64 -3.48
CA GLU A 85 10.16 7.10 -3.59
C GLU A 85 8.97 7.53 -4.45
N ARG A 86 8.81 6.90 -5.62
CA ARG A 86 7.66 7.11 -6.51
C ARG A 86 6.34 6.82 -5.81
N MET A 87 6.27 5.75 -5.02
CA MET A 87 5.07 5.43 -4.23
C MET A 87 4.84 6.44 -3.11
N GLY A 88 5.90 6.99 -2.52
CA GLY A 88 5.82 8.09 -1.56
C GLY A 88 5.24 9.36 -2.21
N ALA A 89 5.74 9.75 -3.37
CA ALA A 89 5.25 10.88 -4.13
C ALA A 89 3.77 10.73 -4.53
N ALA A 90 3.37 9.52 -4.96
CA ALA A 90 1.97 9.24 -5.30
C ALA A 90 1.02 9.44 -4.09
N ARG A 91 1.45 9.08 -2.88
CA ARG A 91 0.64 9.31 -1.66
C ARG A 91 0.52 10.79 -1.32
N VAL A 92 1.61 11.55 -1.49
CA VAL A 92 1.61 13.01 -1.28
C VAL A 92 0.62 13.66 -2.26
N ALA A 93 0.66 13.28 -3.54
CA ALA A 93 -0.27 13.79 -4.55
C ALA A 93 -1.74 13.49 -4.20
N ILE A 94 -2.05 12.28 -3.71
CA ILE A 94 -3.42 11.96 -3.23
C ILE A 94 -3.80 12.86 -2.05
N ALA A 95 -2.90 13.05 -1.07
CA ALA A 95 -3.17 13.91 0.08
C ALA A 95 -3.42 15.37 -0.34
N GLU A 96 -2.70 15.89 -1.32
CA GLU A 96 -2.92 17.23 -1.88
C GLU A 96 -4.33 17.36 -2.49
N THR A 97 -4.80 16.36 -3.24
CA THR A 97 -6.17 16.38 -3.81
C THR A 97 -7.27 16.37 -2.74
N LEU A 98 -7.02 15.76 -1.57
CA LEU A 98 -7.96 15.76 -0.45
C LEU A 98 -8.03 17.09 0.29
N MET A 99 -6.96 17.90 0.22
CA MET A 99 -6.89 19.22 0.87
C MET A 99 -7.37 20.36 -0.04
N ALA A 100 -7.68 20.08 -1.31
CA ALA A 100 -8.14 21.09 -2.25
C ALA A 100 -9.51 21.67 -1.84
N ASP A 101 -9.63 23.00 -1.91
CA ASP A 101 -10.89 23.73 -1.70
C ASP A 101 -11.16 24.67 -2.89
N PRO A 102 -12.24 24.43 -3.67
CA PRO A 102 -13.21 23.33 -3.52
C PRO A 102 -12.60 21.96 -3.82
N PHE A 103 -13.16 20.91 -3.21
CA PHE A 103 -12.78 19.53 -3.52
C PHE A 103 -13.03 19.22 -5.00
N ASP A 104 -12.03 18.64 -5.67
CA ASP A 104 -12.11 18.19 -7.05
C ASP A 104 -12.12 16.64 -7.10
N PRO A 105 -13.30 16.01 -7.30
CA PRO A 105 -13.41 14.57 -7.41
C PRO A 105 -12.61 13.98 -8.58
N ALA A 106 -12.49 14.70 -9.69
CA ALA A 106 -11.79 14.22 -10.88
C ALA A 106 -10.27 14.21 -10.66
N ALA A 107 -9.73 15.22 -9.98
CA ALA A 107 -8.33 15.25 -9.58
C ALA A 107 -7.98 14.12 -8.62
N PHE A 108 -8.81 13.88 -7.58
CA PHE A 108 -8.62 12.76 -6.65
C PHE A 108 -8.65 11.41 -7.37
N GLU A 109 -9.63 11.19 -8.25
CA GLU A 109 -9.73 9.94 -9.01
C GLU A 109 -8.51 9.75 -9.92
N GLY A 110 -8.03 10.82 -10.57
CA GLY A 110 -6.80 10.81 -11.36
C GLY A 110 -5.57 10.38 -10.54
N ALA A 111 -5.39 10.94 -9.34
CA ALA A 111 -4.28 10.59 -8.45
C ALA A 111 -4.36 9.12 -7.99
N MET A 112 -5.56 8.62 -7.69
CA MET A 112 -5.79 7.22 -7.33
C MET A 112 -5.47 6.27 -8.49
N ARG A 113 -5.88 6.60 -9.73
CA ARG A 113 -5.53 5.82 -10.93
C ARG A 113 -4.03 5.79 -11.16
N ALA A 114 -3.35 6.94 -11.03
CA ALA A 114 -1.90 7.03 -11.18
C ALA A 114 -1.15 6.16 -10.14
N GLN A 115 -1.60 6.16 -8.87
CA GLN A 115 -1.05 5.28 -7.85
C GLN A 115 -1.22 3.80 -8.22
N ARG A 116 -2.41 3.39 -8.67
CA ARG A 116 -2.68 2.01 -9.09
C ARG A 116 -1.79 1.60 -10.26
N ASP A 117 -1.66 2.44 -11.28
CA ASP A 117 -0.86 2.13 -12.46
C ASP A 117 0.63 2.01 -12.11
N LEU A 118 1.12 2.85 -11.19
CA LEU A 118 2.46 2.72 -10.61
C LEU A 118 2.64 1.40 -9.84
N GLN A 119 1.65 0.98 -9.06
CA GLN A 119 1.69 -0.32 -8.37
C GLN A 119 1.77 -1.48 -9.38
N ALA A 120 0.97 -1.43 -10.43
CA ALA A 120 0.97 -2.45 -11.49
C ALA A 120 2.31 -2.51 -12.24
N ASP A 121 2.91 -1.36 -12.57
CA ASP A 121 4.25 -1.29 -13.17
C ASP A 121 5.31 -1.92 -12.27
N LEU A 122 5.34 -1.55 -10.98
CA LEU A 122 6.30 -2.10 -10.03
C LEU A 122 6.10 -3.61 -9.80
N ALA A 123 4.85 -4.07 -9.75
CA ALA A 123 4.52 -5.49 -9.67
C ALA A 123 5.01 -6.25 -10.90
N GLY A 124 4.71 -5.76 -12.11
CA GLY A 124 5.15 -6.37 -13.36
C GLY A 124 6.68 -6.47 -13.47
N ARG A 125 7.40 -5.40 -13.09
CA ARG A 125 8.87 -5.41 -13.07
C ARG A 125 9.43 -6.47 -12.12
N GLY A 126 8.84 -6.59 -10.93
CA GLY A 126 9.33 -7.55 -9.96
C GLY A 126 8.96 -9.00 -10.31
N ILE A 127 7.81 -9.22 -10.97
CA ILE A 127 7.47 -10.53 -11.57
C ILE A 127 8.52 -10.90 -12.63
N ALA A 128 8.90 -9.98 -13.51
CA ALA A 128 9.92 -10.25 -14.53
C ALA A 128 11.27 -10.68 -13.92
N VAL A 129 11.73 -9.98 -12.87
CA VAL A 129 12.96 -10.37 -12.16
C VAL A 129 12.83 -11.73 -11.47
N MET A 130 11.68 -12.00 -10.85
CA MET A 130 11.41 -13.32 -10.27
C MET A 130 11.47 -14.44 -11.30
N SER A 131 10.89 -14.23 -12.49
CA SER A 131 10.94 -15.18 -13.59
C SER A 131 12.37 -15.46 -14.04
N GLU A 132 13.21 -14.43 -14.14
CA GLU A 132 14.64 -14.56 -14.48
C GLU A 132 15.40 -15.39 -13.43
N ILE A 133 15.15 -15.15 -12.13
CA ILE A 133 15.76 -15.91 -11.05
C ILE A 133 15.35 -17.39 -11.13
N ILE A 134 14.05 -17.66 -11.28
CA ILE A 134 13.52 -19.03 -11.34
C ILE A 134 14.04 -19.77 -12.58
N ALA A 135 14.21 -19.09 -13.70
CA ALA A 135 14.80 -19.65 -14.92
C ALA A 135 16.26 -20.09 -14.72
N GLY A 136 17.00 -19.44 -13.81
CA GLY A 136 18.36 -19.82 -13.44
C GLY A 136 18.47 -21.01 -12.49
N LEU A 137 17.36 -21.44 -11.86
CA LEU A 137 17.35 -22.57 -10.92
C LEU A 137 17.32 -23.91 -11.66
N THR A 138 17.94 -24.92 -11.07
CA THR A 138 17.83 -26.32 -11.51
C THR A 138 16.43 -26.88 -11.26
N PRO A 139 16.02 -27.99 -11.92
CA PRO A 139 14.75 -28.63 -11.65
C PRO A 139 14.55 -29.03 -10.17
N ALA A 140 15.60 -29.49 -9.50
CA ALA A 140 15.56 -29.87 -8.09
C ALA A 140 15.31 -28.65 -7.18
N GLU A 141 16.01 -27.54 -7.43
CA GLU A 141 15.80 -26.29 -6.68
C GLU A 141 14.40 -25.71 -6.88
N ARG A 142 13.84 -25.81 -8.09
CA ARG A 142 12.44 -25.42 -8.34
C ARG A 142 11.44 -26.32 -7.61
N ALA A 143 11.72 -27.62 -7.48
CA ALA A 143 10.86 -28.53 -6.74
C ALA A 143 10.83 -28.19 -5.23
N VAL A 144 12.00 -27.93 -4.64
CA VAL A 144 12.12 -27.47 -3.25
C VAL A 144 11.40 -26.13 -3.04
N LEU A 145 11.55 -25.19 -3.99
CA LEU A 145 10.84 -23.92 -3.96
C LEU A 145 9.31 -24.12 -3.99
N ALA A 146 8.80 -25.00 -4.84
CA ALA A 146 7.36 -25.27 -4.97
C ALA A 146 6.78 -25.90 -3.70
N GLU A 147 7.50 -26.82 -3.06
CA GLU A 147 7.09 -27.46 -1.80
C GLU A 147 6.89 -26.42 -0.68
N ARG A 148 7.87 -25.52 -0.52
CA ARG A 148 7.82 -24.46 0.50
C ARG A 148 6.67 -23.47 0.29
N VAL A 149 6.39 -23.10 -0.96
CA VAL A 149 5.23 -22.25 -1.29
C VAL A 149 3.91 -22.92 -0.89
N MET A 150 3.79 -24.24 -1.06
CA MET A 150 2.61 -24.98 -0.64
C MET A 150 2.49 -25.09 0.88
N GLU A 151 3.61 -25.24 1.60
CA GLU A 151 3.65 -25.34 3.05
C GLU A 151 3.13 -24.05 3.73
N THR A 152 3.63 -22.88 3.31
CA THR A 152 3.15 -21.58 3.82
C THR A 152 1.66 -21.33 3.57
N ARG A 153 1.08 -21.92 2.51
CA ARG A 153 -0.36 -21.84 2.25
C ARG A 153 -1.19 -22.67 3.23
N ARG A 154 -0.64 -23.79 3.73
CA ARG A 154 -1.32 -24.67 4.70
C ARG A 154 -1.36 -24.08 6.09
N GLU A 155 -0.30 -23.40 6.53
CA GLU A 155 -0.23 -22.75 7.84
C GLU A 155 -1.24 -21.60 8.04
N ARG A 156 -1.80 -21.08 6.94
CA ARG A 156 -2.76 -19.96 6.96
C ARG A 156 -4.23 -20.36 7.00
N ARG A 157 -4.53 -21.66 6.98
CA ARG A 157 -5.88 -22.20 6.89
C ARG A 157 -6.30 -22.81 8.22
#